data_AF-R6AN21-F1
#
_entry.id   AF-R6AN21-F1
#
_cell.length_a   1.000
_cell.length_b   1.000
_cell.length_c   1.000
_cell.angle_alpha   90.00
_cell.angle_beta   90.00
_cell.angle_gamma   90.00
#
_symmetry.space_group_name_H-M   'P 1'
#
loop_
_entity.id
_entity.type
_entity.pdbx_description
1 polymer ?
#
loop_
_entity_poly.entity_id
_entity_poly.type
_entity_poly.pdbx_seq_one_letter_code
_entity_poly.pdbx_strand_id
1 'polypeptide(L)' 'MDSLYEATEFVRSVETRAGIHISMPEEIAYVNGWIDKAALAESAKEYGKSPYGQYLMKVVEGKIRIE' A
#
# COMPACT_ATOMS: atom_id res chain seq x y z
N MET A 1 -16.33 -18.79 9.64
CA MET A 1 -16.62 -17.34 9.54
C MET A 1 -15.70 -16.56 10.46
N ASP A 2 -15.44 -17.06 11.67
CA ASP A 2 -14.58 -16.41 12.68
C ASP A 2 -13.15 -16.13 12.20
N SER A 3 -12.52 -17.08 11.50
CA SER A 3 -11.14 -16.91 11.02
C SER A 3 -10.95 -15.72 10.04
N LEU A 4 -11.94 -15.41 9.19
CA LEU A 4 -11.84 -14.25 8.27
C LEU A 4 -12.01 -12.93 9.03
N TYR A 5 -12.87 -12.92 10.05
CA TYR A 5 -13.08 -11.76 10.89
C TYR A 5 -11.83 -11.45 11.72
N GLU A 6 -11.26 -12.47 12.37
CA GLU A 6 -10.01 -12.35 13.13
C GLU A 6 -8.84 -11.87 12.25
N ALA A 7 -8.72 -12.40 11.02
CA ALA A 7 -7.69 -11.96 10.07
C ALA A 7 -7.85 -10.48 9.69
N THR A 8 -9.09 -10.03 9.47
CA THR A 8 -9.38 -8.64 9.13
C THR A 8 -9.03 -7.69 10.27
N GLU A 9 -9.40 -8.07 11.50
CA GLU A 9 -9.09 -7.29 12.70
C GLU A 9 -7.57 -7.25 12.98
N PHE A 10 -6.86 -8.36 12.75
CA PHE A 10 -5.41 -8.39 12.86
C PHE A 10 -4.74 -7.41 11.88
N VAL A 11 -5.09 -7.48 10.59
CA VAL A 11 -4.54 -6.57 9.56
C VAL A 11 -4.80 -5.12 9.95
N ARG A 12 -6.05 -4.77 10.28
CA ARG A 12 -6.41 -3.40 10.69
C ARG A 12 -5.60 -2.91 11.89
N SER A 13 -5.47 -3.75 12.92
CA SER A 13 -4.75 -3.40 14.15
C SER A 13 -3.26 -3.15 13.90
N VAL A 14 -2.64 -3.98 13.06
CA VAL A 14 -1.23 -3.82 12.68
C VAL A 14 -1.03 -2.56 11.84
N GLU A 15 -1.84 -2.33 10.81
CA GLU A 15 -1.72 -1.15 9.95
C GLU A 15 -1.87 0.16 10.75
N THR A 16 -2.85 0.20 11.67
CA THR A 16 -3.11 1.38 12.50
C THR A 16 -1.97 1.68 13.47
N ARG A 17 -1.31 0.65 14.02
CA ARG A 17 -0.24 0.81 15.01
C ARG A 17 1.12 1.08 14.40
N ALA A 18 1.46 0.36 13.33
CA ALA A 18 2.77 0.46 12.69
C ALA A 18 2.82 1.56 11.62
N GLY A 19 1.68 2.06 11.16
CA GLY A 19 1.61 3.08 10.10
C GLY A 19 2.09 2.56 8.74
N ILE A 20 2.16 1.23 8.58
CA ILE A 20 2.51 0.53 7.34
C ILE A 20 1.28 -0.17 6.79
N HIS A 21 1.22 -0.35 5.47
CA HIS A 21 0.17 -1.16 4.85
C HIS A 21 0.68 -2.56 4.56
N ILE A 22 -0.17 -3.57 4.78
CA ILE A 22 0.23 -4.97 4.60
C ILE A 22 -0.06 -5.38 3.15
N SER A 23 0.95 -5.99 2.49
CA SER A 23 0.80 -6.66 1.19
C SER A 23 0.35 -5.76 0.04
N MET A 24 1.02 -4.61 -0.16
CA MET A 24 0.85 -3.75 -1.34
C MET A 24 1.75 -4.23 -2.51
N PRO A 25 1.22 -4.91 -3.55
CA PRO A 25 2.06 -5.51 -4.58
C PRO A 25 2.77 -4.47 -5.45
N GLU A 26 2.14 -3.32 -5.71
CA GLU A 26 2.72 -2.24 -6.52
C GLU A 26 3.89 -1.58 -5.80
N GLU A 27 3.80 -1.42 -4.48
CA GLU A 27 4.92 -0.96 -3.66
C GLU A 27 6.07 -1.95 -3.71
N ILE A 28 5.79 -3.24 -3.50
CA ILE A 28 6.80 -4.32 -3.58
C ILE A 28 7.45 -4.33 -4.96
N ALA A 29 6.66 -4.21 -6.03
CA ALA A 29 7.15 -4.17 -7.41
C ALA A 29 8.05 -2.95 -7.66
N TYR A 30 7.69 -1.79 -7.11
CA TYR A 30 8.49 -0.57 -7.23
C TYR A 30 9.83 -0.69 -6.48
N VAL A 31 9.82 -1.20 -5.25
CA VAL A 31 11.04 -1.43 -4.45
C VAL A 31 11.97 -2.44 -5.11
N ASN A 32 11.42 -3.50 -5.71
CA ASN A 32 12.19 -4.51 -6.44
C ASN A 32 12.59 -4.06 -7.86
N GLY A 33 12.19 -2.86 -8.30
CA GLY A 33 12.49 -2.33 -9.63
C GLY A 33 11.78 -3.04 -10.78
N TRP A 34 10.69 -3.78 -10.50
CA TRP A 34 9.86 -4.42 -11.51
C TRP A 34 8.98 -3.43 -12.26
N ILE A 35 8.60 -2.33 -11.59
CA ILE A 35 7.89 -1.19 -12.19
C ILE A 35 8.64 0.09 -11.89
N ASP A 36 8.48 1.09 -12.76
CA ASP A 36 9.02 2.41 -12.54
C ASP A 36 8.02 3.31 -11.76
N LYS A 37 8.49 4.49 -11.39
CA LYS A 37 7.68 5.48 -10.68
C LYS A 37 6.46 5.95 -11.48
N ALA A 38 6.52 5.93 -12.81
CA ALA A 38 5.41 6.37 -13.66
C ALA A 38 4.28 5.33 -13.64
N ALA A 39 4.61 4.05 -13.74
CA ALA A 39 3.68 2.93 -13.60
C ALA A 39 3.03 2.91 -12.21
N LEU A 40 3.81 3.11 -11.14
CA LEU A 40 3.25 3.22 -9.79
C LEU A 40 2.26 4.40 -9.66
N ALA A 41 2.57 5.54 -10.29
CA ALA A 41 1.70 6.72 -10.29
C ALA A 41 0.43 6.52 -11.12
N GLU A 42 0.48 5.72 -12.17
CA GLU A 42 -0.69 5.32 -12.96
C GLU A 42 -1.61 4.43 -12.13
N SER A 43 -1.09 3.38 -11.49
CA SER A 43 -1.86 2.55 -10.57
C SER A 43 -2.50 3.36 -9.45
N ALA A 44 -1.74 4.28 -8.82
CA ALA A 44 -2.28 5.17 -7.79
C ALA A 44 -3.47 6.01 -8.29
N LYS A 45 -3.45 6.45 -9.55
CA LYS A 45 -4.57 7.19 -10.17
C LYS A 45 -5.77 6.30 -10.45
N GLU A 46 -5.57 5.06 -10.88
CA GLU A 46 -6.66 4.09 -11.09
C GLU A 46 -7.43 3.81 -9.80
N TYR A 47 -6.71 3.65 -8.69
CA TYR A 47 -7.31 3.51 -7.36
C TYR A 47 -7.90 4.81 -6.80
N GLY A 48 -7.60 5.95 -7.43
CA GLY A 48 -8.21 7.25 -7.19
C GLY A 48 -8.13 7.73 -5.74
N LYS A 49 -9.27 8.11 -5.16
CA LYS A 49 -9.36 8.65 -3.79
C LYS A 49 -9.45 7.57 -2.70
N SER A 50 -9.35 6.30 -3.05
CA SER A 50 -9.35 5.23 -2.05
C SER A 50 -8.14 5.38 -1.10
N PRO A 51 -8.24 4.88 0.15
CA PRO A 51 -7.10 4.84 1.05
C PRO A 51 -5.86 4.20 0.42
N TYR A 52 -6.08 3.18 -0.42
CA TYR A 52 -5.05 2.49 -1.19
C TYR A 52 -4.38 3.41 -2.21
N GLY A 53 -5.15 4.07 -3.08
CA GLY A 53 -4.62 5.01 -4.07
C GLY A 53 -3.92 6.22 -3.44
N GLN A 54 -4.44 6.72 -2.31
CA GLN A 54 -3.79 7.78 -1.54
C GLN A 54 -2.45 7.33 -0.95
N TYR A 55 -2.35 6.08 -0.49
CA TYR A 55 -1.09 5.52 -0.01
C TYR A 55 -0.07 5.37 -1.13
N LEU A 56 -0.45 4.74 -2.25
CA LEU A 56 0.45 4.60 -3.40
C LEU A 56 0.95 5.96 -3.90
N MET A 57 0.10 6.99 -3.90
CA MET A 57 0.51 8.35 -4.25
C MET A 57 1.56 8.90 -3.27
N LYS A 58 1.43 8.65 -1.96
CA LYS A 58 2.46 9.04 -0.98
C LYS A 58 3.79 8.33 -1.21
N VAL A 59 3.76 7.06 -1.66
CA VAL A 59 4.96 6.32 -2.06
C VAL A 59 5.62 6.96 -3.28
N VAL A 60 4.83 7.29 -4.32
CA VAL A 60 5.31 8.02 -5.51
C VAL A 60 5.94 9.36 -5.12
N GLU A 61 5.33 10.09 -4.19
CA GLU A 61 5.85 11.37 -3.70
C GLU A 61 7.11 11.22 -2.83
N GLY A 62 7.53 9.99 -2.48
CA GLY A 62 8.68 9.74 -1.60
C GLY A 62 8.44 10.14 -0.15
N LYS A 63 7.16 10.30 0.26
CA LYS A 63 6.77 10.66 1.62
C LYS A 63 6.81 9.47 2.58
N ILE A 64 6.93 8.26 2.03
CA ILE A 64 7.09 7.01 2.76
C ILE A 64 8.48 6.49 2.44
N ARG A 65 9.31 6.34 3.48
CA ARG A 65 10.60 5.67 3.37
C ARG A 65 10.34 4.18 3.39
N ILE A 66 10.70 3.53 2.28
CA ILE A 66 10.73 2.08 2.18
C ILE A 66 12.21 1.74 2.27
N GLU A 67 12.67 1.38 3.48
CA GLU A 67 14.05 0.96 3.75
C GLU A 67 14.22 -0.54 3.48
#